data_AF-A0A6G4IYU0-F1
#
_entry.id   AF-A0A6G4IYU0-F1
#
_cell.length_a   1.000
_cell.length_b   1.000
_cell.length_c   1.000
_cell.angle_alpha   90.00
_cell.angle_beta   90.00
_cell.angle_gamma   90.00
#
_symmetry.space_group_name_H-M   'P 1'
#
loop_
_entity.id
_entity.type
_entity.pdbx_description
1 polymer ?
#
loop_
_entity_poly.entity_id
_entity_poly.type
_entity_poly.pdbx_seq_one_letter_code
_entity_poly.pdbx_strand_id
1 'polypeptide(L)'
;MTHYKFYEANVETNQVLVFLHGFLSDSRTYHNHIEKFTDNYHVITIDLPGHGEDQSSMDETWNFDYITTLLDRILDKYKDKSITLFGYSMGGRVALYYAINGHIPISNLILESTSPGIKEEANQLERRLVDDARAKVLDIAGIELFVNDWEKLPLFQSQLELPVEIQHQIR
;
A
#
# COMPACT_ATOMS: atom_id res chain seq x y z
N MET A 1 -14.43 6.46 4.36
CA MET A 1 -14.13 5.26 5.18
C MET A 1 -13.20 4.40 4.36
N THR A 2 -12.18 3.80 4.95
CA THR A 2 -11.30 2.93 4.17
C THR A 2 -11.97 1.67 3.71
N HIS A 3 -11.63 1.33 2.49
CA HIS A 3 -12.12 0.16 1.82
C HIS A 3 -11.15 -1.01 2.04
N TYR A 4 -11.73 -2.16 2.38
CA TYR A 4 -10.99 -3.41 2.44
C TYR A 4 -11.87 -4.56 1.96
N LYS A 5 -11.23 -5.60 1.43
CA LYS A 5 -11.89 -6.87 1.06
C LYS A 5 -11.32 -7.98 1.93
N PHE A 6 -12.21 -8.86 2.40
CA PHE A 6 -11.85 -10.09 3.10
C PHE A 6 -12.16 -11.27 2.20
N TYR A 7 -11.19 -12.16 2.04
CA TYR A 7 -11.30 -13.40 1.29
C TYR A 7 -11.12 -14.55 2.28
N GLU A 8 -12.15 -15.38 2.38
CA GLU A 8 -12.15 -16.54 3.26
C GLU A 8 -11.18 -17.60 2.75
N ALA A 9 -10.59 -18.36 3.67
CA ALA A 9 -9.67 -19.43 3.32
C ALA A 9 -10.47 -20.67 2.90
N ASN A 10 -9.88 -21.52 2.07
CA ASN A 10 -10.44 -22.80 1.65
C ASN A 10 -10.44 -23.85 2.78
N VAL A 11 -9.78 -23.54 3.90
CA VAL A 11 -9.64 -24.41 5.07
C VAL A 11 -9.84 -23.60 6.36
N GLU A 12 -10.25 -24.27 7.42
CA GLU A 12 -10.24 -23.68 8.77
C GLU A 12 -8.82 -23.28 9.16
N THR A 13 -8.62 -21.99 9.46
CA THR A 13 -7.31 -21.44 9.80
C THR A 13 -7.41 -20.29 10.78
N ASN A 14 -6.36 -20.11 11.58
CA ASN A 14 -6.22 -18.94 12.44
C ASN A 14 -5.28 -17.88 11.83
N GLN A 15 -4.81 -18.09 10.60
CA GLN A 15 -3.84 -17.24 9.94
C GLN A 15 -4.55 -16.23 9.03
N VAL A 16 -4.20 -14.95 9.16
CA VAL A 16 -4.69 -13.86 8.30
C VAL A 16 -3.49 -13.19 7.64
N LEU A 17 -3.50 -13.07 6.31
CA LEU A 17 -2.52 -12.34 5.53
C LEU A 17 -3.13 -11.04 5.02
N VAL A 18 -2.58 -9.91 5.48
CA VAL A 18 -3.07 -8.57 5.15
C VAL A 18 -2.12 -7.92 4.16
N PHE A 19 -2.63 -7.46 3.02
CA PHE A 19 -1.85 -6.81 1.96
C PHE A 19 -2.09 -5.30 1.94
N LEU A 20 -0.99 -4.53 1.94
CA LEU A 20 -0.96 -3.08 1.70
C LEU A 20 -0.24 -2.78 0.38
N HIS A 21 -0.89 -2.05 -0.53
CA HIS A 21 -0.38 -1.76 -1.88
C HIS A 21 0.62 -0.58 -1.93
N GLY A 22 1.25 -0.40 -3.10
CA GLY A 22 2.18 0.70 -3.39
C GLY A 22 1.48 2.01 -3.81
N PHE A 23 2.24 3.09 -3.94
CA PHE A 23 1.74 4.39 -4.44
C PHE A 23 1.31 4.28 -5.92
N LEU A 24 0.30 5.06 -6.33
CA LEU A 24 -0.31 5.00 -7.67
C LEU A 24 -0.89 3.60 -8.04
N SER A 25 -1.26 2.81 -7.04
CA SER A 25 -1.89 1.51 -7.22
C SER A 25 -2.99 1.32 -6.17
N ASP A 26 -3.55 0.12 -6.10
CA ASP A 26 -4.55 -0.28 -5.10
C ASP A 26 -4.53 -1.81 -4.92
N SER A 27 -5.47 -2.35 -4.13
CA SER A 27 -5.57 -3.77 -3.83
C SER A 27 -5.65 -4.68 -5.06
N ARG A 28 -6.09 -4.19 -6.23
CA ARG A 28 -6.18 -4.98 -7.47
C ARG A 28 -4.82 -5.48 -7.95
N THR A 29 -3.71 -4.87 -7.53
CA THR A 29 -2.37 -5.39 -7.80
C THR A 29 -2.17 -6.84 -7.29
N TYR A 30 -2.98 -7.28 -6.32
CA TYR A 30 -2.88 -8.61 -5.72
C TYR A 30 -3.87 -9.63 -6.31
N HIS A 31 -4.71 -9.27 -7.29
CA HIS A 31 -5.83 -10.11 -7.75
C HIS A 31 -5.42 -11.55 -8.13
N ASN A 32 -4.30 -11.71 -8.84
CA ASN A 32 -3.78 -13.01 -9.29
C ASN A 32 -2.97 -13.77 -8.21
N HIS A 33 -2.82 -13.17 -7.03
CA HIS A 33 -2.15 -13.74 -5.87
C HIS A 33 -3.15 -14.26 -4.82
N ILE A 34 -4.35 -13.67 -4.72
CA ILE A 34 -5.33 -14.00 -3.67
C ILE A 34 -5.62 -15.49 -3.60
N GLU A 35 -5.97 -16.13 -4.73
CA GLU A 35 -6.34 -17.55 -4.78
C GLU A 35 -5.23 -18.46 -4.22
N LYS A 36 -3.96 -18.14 -4.52
CA LYS A 36 -2.80 -18.92 -4.05
C LYS A 36 -2.64 -18.87 -2.53
N PHE A 37 -3.04 -17.78 -1.90
CA PHE A 37 -2.94 -17.64 -0.45
C PHE A 37 -4.20 -18.13 0.26
N THR A 38 -5.39 -18.00 -0.34
CA THR A 38 -6.64 -18.52 0.23
C THR A 38 -6.65 -20.04 0.37
N ASP A 39 -5.75 -20.77 -0.28
CA ASP A 39 -5.55 -22.20 -0.02
C ASP A 39 -5.28 -22.49 1.47
N ASN A 40 -4.62 -21.59 2.21
CA ASN A 40 -4.24 -21.83 3.61
C ASN A 40 -4.42 -20.63 4.57
N TYR A 41 -4.70 -19.43 4.06
CA TYR A 41 -4.77 -18.19 4.83
C TYR A 41 -6.05 -17.45 4.53
N HIS A 42 -6.68 -16.83 5.54
CA HIS A 42 -7.60 -15.74 5.24
C HIS A 42 -6.81 -14.59 4.63
N VAL A 43 -7.32 -13.96 3.59
CA VAL A 43 -6.63 -12.84 2.94
C VAL A 43 -7.43 -11.56 3.13
N ILE A 44 -6.74 -10.47 3.47
CA ILE A 44 -7.30 -9.13 3.52
C ILE A 44 -6.50 -8.24 2.58
N THR A 45 -7.18 -7.48 1.73
CA THR A 45 -6.56 -6.41 0.94
C THR A 45 -7.16 -5.08 1.35
N ILE A 46 -6.33 -4.07 1.60
CA ILE A 46 -6.77 -2.76 2.07
C ILE A 46 -6.33 -1.71 1.06
N ASP A 47 -7.28 -0.88 0.62
CA ASP A 47 -6.97 0.33 -0.12
C ASP A 47 -6.60 1.44 0.88
N LEU A 48 -5.37 1.95 0.75
CA LEU A 48 -4.85 3.03 1.59
C LEU A 48 -5.44 4.39 1.19
N PRO A 49 -5.37 5.41 2.07
CA PRO A 49 -6.02 6.69 1.81
C PRO A 49 -5.70 7.29 0.44
N GLY A 50 -6.74 7.71 -0.28
CA GLY A 50 -6.66 8.32 -1.61
C GLY A 50 -6.41 7.35 -2.77
N HIS A 51 -6.47 6.03 -2.55
CA HIS A 51 -6.19 5.03 -3.57
C HIS A 51 -7.37 4.05 -3.76
N GLY A 52 -7.53 3.53 -4.97
CA GLY A 52 -8.53 2.50 -5.27
C GLY A 52 -9.96 2.93 -4.94
N GLU A 53 -10.65 2.13 -4.13
CA GLU A 53 -12.01 2.39 -3.68
C GLU A 53 -12.05 3.09 -2.30
N ASP A 54 -10.91 3.60 -1.80
CA ASP A 54 -10.87 4.39 -0.56
C ASP A 54 -11.74 5.66 -0.64
N GLN A 55 -12.32 6.01 0.51
CA GLN A 55 -13.16 7.19 0.69
C GLN A 55 -12.76 7.97 1.95
N SER A 56 -11.48 7.96 2.35
CA SER A 56 -11.00 8.82 3.43
C SER A 56 -11.28 10.29 3.11
N SER A 57 -11.62 11.07 4.14
CA SER A 57 -12.02 12.46 3.95
C SER A 57 -10.85 13.30 3.44
N MET A 58 -11.09 14.13 2.41
CA MET A 58 -10.10 15.08 1.90
C MET A 58 -9.81 16.23 2.88
N ASP A 59 -10.67 16.43 3.88
CA ASP A 59 -10.49 17.43 4.94
C ASP A 59 -9.61 16.93 6.10
N GLU A 60 -9.18 15.66 6.06
CA GLU A 60 -8.32 15.05 7.07
C GLU A 60 -6.88 14.94 6.57
N THR A 61 -5.92 15.15 7.47
CA THR A 61 -4.52 14.88 7.17
C THR A 61 -4.24 13.39 7.29
N TRP A 62 -3.94 12.73 6.16
CA TRP A 62 -3.61 11.30 6.12
C TRP A 62 -2.16 11.01 6.52
N ASN A 63 -1.77 11.46 7.71
CA ASN A 63 -0.48 11.13 8.29
C ASN A 63 -0.44 9.65 8.74
N PHE A 64 0.73 9.18 9.20
CA PHE A 64 0.89 7.80 9.64
C PHE A 64 -0.01 7.42 10.83
N ASP A 65 -0.31 8.35 11.74
CA ASP A 65 -1.21 8.11 12.88
C ASP A 65 -2.65 7.88 12.42
N TYR A 66 -3.11 8.69 11.46
CA TYR A 66 -4.40 8.50 10.80
C TYR A 66 -4.50 7.11 10.15
N ILE A 67 -3.49 6.75 9.36
CA ILE A 67 -3.43 5.45 8.68
C ILE A 67 -3.35 4.31 9.72
N THR A 68 -2.65 4.50 10.83
CA THR A 68 -2.56 3.51 11.91
C THR A 68 -3.92 3.27 12.56
N THR A 69 -4.61 4.35 12.96
CA THR A 69 -5.96 4.29 13.55
C THR A 69 -6.95 3.60 12.61
N LEU A 70 -6.81 3.84 11.32
CA LEU A 70 -7.60 3.22 10.27
C LEU A 70 -7.34 1.71 10.21
N LEU A 71 -6.07 1.30 10.19
CA LEU A 71 -5.70 -0.11 10.21
C LEU A 71 -6.15 -0.79 11.50
N ASP A 72 -6.04 -0.14 12.66
CA ASP A 72 -6.53 -0.67 13.94
C ASP A 72 -8.01 -1.04 13.87
N ARG A 73 -8.85 -0.17 13.27
CA ARG A 73 -10.29 -0.44 13.11
C ARG A 73 -10.58 -1.69 12.27
N ILE A 74 -9.72 -2.00 11.30
CA ILE A 74 -9.84 -3.19 10.46
C ILE A 74 -9.32 -4.41 11.21
N LEU A 75 -8.11 -4.31 11.77
CA LEU A 75 -7.38 -5.42 12.38
C LEU A 75 -7.96 -5.82 13.74
N ASP A 76 -8.65 -4.93 14.46
CA ASP A 76 -9.33 -5.26 15.74
C ASP A 76 -10.37 -6.37 15.57
N LYS A 77 -11.00 -6.45 14.39
CA LYS A 77 -11.97 -7.52 14.04
C LYS A 77 -11.31 -8.90 13.96
N TYR A 78 -9.99 -8.94 13.80
CA TYR A 78 -9.19 -10.14 13.61
C TYR A 78 -8.09 -10.27 14.66
N LYS A 79 -8.15 -9.51 15.76
CA LYS A 79 -7.09 -9.46 16.79
C LYS A 79 -6.77 -10.80 17.47
N ASP A 80 -7.71 -11.73 17.45
CA ASP A 80 -7.53 -13.09 17.98
C ASP A 80 -6.92 -14.06 16.94
N LYS A 81 -6.66 -13.56 15.71
CA LYS A 81 -5.99 -14.28 14.63
C LYS A 81 -4.49 -13.98 14.63
N SER A 82 -3.73 -14.88 14.02
CA SER A 82 -2.31 -14.68 13.73
C SER A 82 -2.15 -13.83 12.48
N ILE A 83 -1.99 -12.52 12.67
CA ILE A 83 -1.96 -11.53 11.59
C ILE A 83 -0.55 -11.43 11.01
N THR A 84 -0.40 -11.70 9.72
CA THR A 84 0.79 -11.38 8.94
C THR A 84 0.51 -10.12 8.13
N LEU A 85 1.27 -9.05 8.38
CA LEU A 85 1.13 -7.80 7.65
C LEU A 85 2.18 -7.76 6.53
N PHE A 86 1.70 -7.68 5.30
CA PHE A 86 2.49 -7.52 4.10
C PHE A 86 2.37 -6.08 3.59
N GLY A 87 3.49 -5.47 3.21
CA GLY A 87 3.48 -4.17 2.56
C GLY A 87 4.52 -4.04 1.45
N TYR A 88 4.06 -3.57 0.29
CA TYR A 88 4.89 -3.23 -0.86
C TYR A 88 5.15 -1.72 -0.95
N SER A 89 6.41 -1.31 -1.07
CA SER A 89 6.83 0.08 -1.33
C SER A 89 6.17 1.10 -0.38
N MET A 90 5.20 1.90 -0.82
CA MET A 90 4.41 2.78 0.07
C MET A 90 3.73 1.99 1.21
N GLY A 91 3.02 0.92 0.88
CA GLY A 91 2.38 0.04 1.86
C GLY A 91 3.39 -0.63 2.78
N GLY A 92 4.62 -0.86 2.32
CA GLY A 92 5.71 -1.35 3.18
C GLY A 92 6.15 -0.32 4.24
N ARG A 93 6.15 0.98 3.91
CA ARG A 93 6.41 2.04 4.89
C ARG A 93 5.32 2.09 5.95
N VAL A 94 4.07 1.96 5.53
CA VAL A 94 2.92 1.87 6.44
C VAL A 94 3.01 0.63 7.31
N ALA A 95 3.34 -0.54 6.74
CA ALA A 95 3.50 -1.78 7.48
C ALA A 95 4.61 -1.69 8.54
N LEU A 96 5.75 -1.08 8.21
CA LEU A 96 6.82 -0.80 9.17
C LEU A 96 6.36 0.13 10.29
N TYR A 97 5.68 1.23 9.96
CA TYR A 97 5.16 2.15 10.97
C TYR A 97 4.15 1.46 11.88
N TYR A 98 3.24 0.66 11.32
CA TYR A 98 2.23 -0.08 12.06
C TYR A 98 2.85 -1.16 12.96
N ALA A 99 3.89 -1.86 12.50
CA ALA A 99 4.60 -2.83 13.33
C ALA A 99 5.24 -2.21 14.59
N ILE A 100 5.56 -0.91 14.55
CA ILE A 100 6.17 -0.17 15.67
C ILE A 100 5.10 0.50 16.55
N ASN A 101 4.05 1.06 15.94
CA ASN A 101 3.11 1.98 16.61
C ASN A 101 1.65 1.51 16.61
N GLY A 102 1.33 0.44 15.89
CA GLY A 102 -0.03 -0.10 15.81
C GLY A 102 -0.51 -0.68 17.13
N HIS A 103 -1.82 -0.66 17.35
CA HIS A 103 -2.42 -1.07 18.62
C HIS A 103 -2.87 -2.54 18.60
N ILE A 104 -3.04 -3.13 17.41
CA ILE A 104 -3.29 -4.57 17.26
C ILE A 104 -1.96 -5.29 16.95
N PRO A 105 -1.51 -6.23 17.80
CA PRO A 105 -0.26 -6.96 17.57
C PRO A 105 -0.30 -7.75 16.27
N ILE A 106 0.77 -7.64 15.47
CA ILE A 106 1.00 -8.50 14.32
C ILE A 106 1.90 -9.68 14.72
N SER A 107 1.66 -10.84 14.13
CA SER A 107 2.47 -12.04 14.34
C SER A 107 3.69 -12.09 13.43
N ASN A 108 3.56 -11.61 12.19
CA ASN A 108 4.65 -11.58 11.21
C ASN A 108 4.58 -10.30 10.37
N LEU A 109 5.72 -9.89 9.82
CA LEU A 109 5.85 -8.75 8.92
C LEU A 109 6.60 -9.17 7.64
N ILE A 110 6.03 -8.86 6.48
CA ILE A 110 6.66 -9.08 5.17
C ILE A 110 6.78 -7.73 4.47
N LEU A 111 7.99 -7.42 3.99
CA LEU A 111 8.31 -6.14 3.39
C LEU A 111 8.87 -6.36 1.99
N GLU A 112 8.21 -5.78 0.99
CA GLU A 112 8.65 -5.84 -0.40
C GLU A 112 9.07 -4.44 -0.86
N SER A 113 10.31 -4.29 -1.33
CA SER A 113 10.78 -3.09 -2.04
C SER A 113 10.45 -1.76 -1.34
N THR A 114 10.63 -1.70 -0.01
CA THR A 114 10.30 -0.56 0.84
C THR A 114 11.53 -0.07 1.62
N SER A 115 11.38 0.99 2.41
CA SER A 115 12.40 1.51 3.32
C SER A 115 11.78 1.97 4.65
N PRO A 116 12.55 2.11 5.73
CA PRO A 116 12.07 2.68 6.99
C PRO A 116 12.00 4.23 6.98
N GLY A 117 11.96 4.85 5.80
CA GLY A 117 12.04 6.29 5.63
C GLY A 117 13.45 6.80 5.34
N ILE A 118 13.62 8.12 5.40
CA ILE A 118 14.88 8.81 5.10
C ILE A 118 15.49 9.29 6.42
N LYS A 119 16.73 8.93 6.69
CA LYS A 119 17.38 9.23 7.98
C LYS A 119 17.77 10.70 8.12
N GLU A 120 18.43 11.26 7.10
CA GLU A 120 18.99 12.61 7.16
C GLU A 120 17.92 13.68 6.94
N GLU A 121 17.84 14.67 7.83
CA GLU A 121 16.81 15.73 7.79
C GLU A 121 16.86 16.55 6.50
N ALA A 122 18.07 16.83 5.99
CA ALA A 122 18.25 17.55 4.72
C ALA A 122 17.59 16.79 3.55
N ASN A 123 17.80 15.47 3.49
CA ASN A 123 17.21 14.62 2.44
C ASN A 123 15.70 14.46 2.65
N GLN A 124 15.19 14.48 3.88
CA GLN A 124 13.75 14.51 4.14
C GLN A 124 13.12 15.82 3.66
N LEU A 125 13.77 16.96 3.90
CA LEU A 125 13.31 18.27 3.43
C LEU A 125 13.30 18.31 1.92
N GLU A 126 14.39 17.90 1.27
CA GLU A 126 14.46 17.78 -0.18
C GLU A 126 13.33 16.91 -0.72
N ARG A 127 13.11 15.74 -0.11
CA ARG A 127 12.04 14.84 -0.52
C ARG A 127 10.65 15.47 -0.41
N ARG A 128 10.35 16.18 0.68
CA ARG A 128 9.07 16.89 0.86
C ARG A 128 8.89 17.96 -0.22
N LEU A 129 9.92 18.75 -0.52
CA LEU A 129 9.86 19.77 -1.56
C LEU A 129 9.59 19.17 -2.95
N VAL A 130 10.21 18.03 -3.25
CA VAL A 130 9.97 17.30 -4.51
C VAL A 130 8.54 16.75 -4.58
N ASP A 131 8.05 16.15 -3.49
CA ASP A 131 6.70 15.60 -3.45
C ASP A 131 5.62 16.70 -3.48
N ASP A 132 5.84 17.85 -2.84
CA ASP A 132 4.97 19.04 -2.94
C ASP A 132 4.92 19.60 -4.37
N ALA A 133 6.05 19.64 -5.06
CA ALA A 133 6.09 20.06 -6.46
C ALA A 133 5.32 19.09 -7.36
N ARG A 134 5.45 17.79 -7.12
CA ARG A 134 4.71 16.72 -7.81
C ARG A 134 3.20 16.80 -7.56
N ALA A 135 2.79 17.06 -6.32
CA ALA A 135 1.38 17.26 -5.99
C ALA A 135 0.78 18.45 -6.78
N LYS A 136 1.50 19.57 -6.87
CA LYS A 136 1.07 20.72 -7.70
C LYS A 136 0.97 20.37 -9.18
N VAL A 137 1.88 19.56 -9.71
CA VAL A 137 1.79 19.07 -11.10
C VAL A 137 0.53 18.22 -11.27
N LEU A 138 0.25 17.31 -10.34
CA LEU A 138 -0.97 16.51 -10.37
C LEU A 138 -2.24 17.38 -10.34
N ASP A 139 -2.28 18.42 -9.50
CA ASP A 139 -3.42 19.33 -9.40
C ASP A 139 -3.65 20.14 -10.69
N ILE A 140 -2.58 20.56 -11.37
CA ILE A 140 -2.65 21.42 -12.56
C ILE A 140 -2.85 20.60 -13.84
N ALA A 141 -2.10 19.52 -13.99
CA ALA A 141 -1.98 18.75 -15.23
C ALA A 141 -2.87 17.49 -15.24
N GLY A 142 -3.38 17.08 -14.08
CA GLY A 142 -4.18 15.87 -13.92
C GLY A 142 -3.35 14.58 -13.87
N ILE A 143 -4.04 13.49 -13.52
CA ILE A 143 -3.42 12.18 -13.24
C ILE A 143 -2.72 11.57 -14.47
N GLU A 144 -3.26 11.76 -15.67
CA GLU A 144 -2.69 11.16 -16.89
C GLU A 144 -1.28 11.70 -17.18
N LEU A 145 -1.12 13.02 -17.15
CA LEU A 145 0.19 13.65 -17.35
C LEU A 145 1.15 13.33 -16.20
N PHE A 146 0.64 13.30 -14.97
CA PHE A 146 1.42 12.90 -13.81
C PHE A 146 1.99 11.48 -13.95
N VAL A 147 1.15 10.51 -14.31
CA VAL A 147 1.57 9.11 -14.49
C VAL A 147 2.55 8.98 -15.64
N ASN A 148 2.29 9.64 -16.79
CA ASN A 148 3.20 9.63 -17.93
C ASN A 148 4.61 10.15 -17.57
N ASP A 149 4.72 11.13 -16.69
CA ASP A 149 6.02 11.62 -16.21
C ASP A 149 6.62 10.75 -15.10
N TRP A 150 5.78 10.17 -14.25
CA TRP A 150 6.19 9.24 -13.21
C TRP A 150 6.83 7.97 -13.79
N GLU A 151 6.25 7.41 -14.84
CA GLU A 151 6.73 6.22 -15.56
C GLU A 151 8.08 6.44 -16.27
N LYS A 152 8.53 7.70 -16.44
CA LYS A 152 9.86 8.02 -17.01
C LYS A 152 10.98 7.97 -15.98
N LEU A 153 10.68 7.80 -14.69
CA LEU A 153 11.70 7.73 -13.66
C LEU A 153 12.61 6.51 -13.88
N PRO A 154 13.92 6.58 -13.53
CA PRO A 154 14.85 5.47 -13.72
C PRO A 154 14.41 4.14 -13.09
N LEU A 155 13.56 4.22 -12.05
CA LEU A 155 12.96 3.05 -11.39
C LEU A 155 12.19 2.15 -12.37
N PHE A 156 11.56 2.72 -13.40
CA PHE A 156 10.71 2.00 -14.35
C PHE A 156 11.41 1.67 -15.65
N GLN A 157 12.72 1.96 -15.78
CA GLN A 157 13.44 1.79 -17.03
C GLN A 157 13.38 0.34 -17.55
N SER A 158 13.43 -0.66 -16.66
CA SER A 158 13.33 -2.06 -17.04
C SER A 158 11.94 -2.46 -17.55
N GLN A 159 10.88 -1.72 -17.23
CA GLN A 159 9.53 -1.99 -17.73
C GLN A 159 9.42 -1.69 -19.23
N LEU A 160 10.22 -0.75 -19.73
CA LEU A 160 10.28 -0.41 -21.16
C LEU A 160 10.84 -1.55 -22.01
N GLU A 161 11.56 -2.49 -21.40
CA GLU A 161 12.15 -3.67 -22.08
C GLU A 161 11.16 -4.85 -22.14
N LEU A 162 10.02 -4.78 -21.45
CA LEU A 162 9.03 -5.86 -21.43
C LEU A 162 8.24 -5.91 -22.76
N PRO A 163 7.66 -7.07 -23.13
CA PRO A 163 6.73 -7.16 -24.26
C PRO A 163 5.56 -6.18 -24.10
N VAL A 164 5.07 -5.61 -25.20
CA VAL A 164 3.99 -4.60 -25.21
C VAL A 164 2.74 -5.10 -24.49
N GLU A 165 2.42 -6.38 -24.63
CA GLU A 165 1.29 -7.01 -23.97
C GLU A 165 1.43 -7.01 -22.45
N ILE A 166 2.66 -7.15 -21.93
CA ILE A 166 2.94 -7.09 -20.49
C ILE A 166 2.96 -5.63 -20.02
N GLN A 167 3.50 -4.71 -20.82
CA GLN A 167 3.44 -3.27 -20.50
C GLN A 167 2.00 -2.79 -20.31
N HIS A 168 1.07 -3.26 -21.14
CA HIS A 168 -0.36 -2.93 -21.00
C HIS A 168 -1.04 -3.56 -19.78
N GLN A 169 -0.50 -4.66 -19.23
CA GLN A 169 -1.07 -5.33 -18.06
C GLN A 169 -0.61 -4.71 -16.73
N ILE A 170 0.57 -4.09 -16.71
CA ILE A 170 1.17 -3.51 -15.51
C ILE A 170 0.93 -2.00 -15.37
N ARG A 171 0.20 -1.41 -16.34
CA ARG A 171 -0.13 0.01 -16.43
C ARG A 171 -1.52 0.29 -15.89
#